data_AF-A0A523L6N8-F1
#
_entry.id   AF-A0A523L6N8-F1
#
_cell.length_a   1.000
_cell.length_b   1.000
_cell.length_c   1.000
_cell.angle_alpha   90.00
_cell.angle_beta   90.00
_cell.angle_gamma   90.00
#
_symmetry.space_group_name_H-M   'P 1'
#
loop_
_entity.id
_entity.type
_entity.pdbx_description
1 polymer ?
#
loop_
_entity_poly.entity_id
_entity_poly.type
_entity_poly.pdbx_seq_one_letter_code
_entity_poly.pdbx_strand_id
1 'polypeptide(L)'
;MTPINTLPAGAKYSHVVSRFTAVVVSVLASCAVHGRGVSPYLPLHLSPEYARLVERVMVLADQPIITRPIAAAAVLDALPAACELDAALCVQVRRYLSGYMKTVGISHASLAVAATSSERTALPNRHGMPSDSGYEASIMAYWQPSDYVLISVGGLAYEDQAV
;
A
#
# COMPACT_ATOMS: atom_id res chain seq x y z
N MET A 1 -58.83 49.45 30.68
CA MET A 1 -58.35 49.42 29.29
C MET A 1 -57.12 48.52 29.25
N THR A 2 -57.06 47.61 28.28
CA THR A 2 -56.36 46.32 28.20
C THR A 2 -54.84 46.37 27.86
N PRO A 3 -54.13 45.22 27.97
CA PRO A 3 -52.66 45.09 28.05
C PRO A 3 -52.00 44.76 26.71
N ILE A 4 -50.67 44.90 26.62
CA ILE A 4 -49.88 44.36 25.49
C ILE A 4 -48.76 43.45 26.02
N ASN A 5 -48.96 42.18 25.69
CA ASN A 5 -48.08 41.03 25.79
C ASN A 5 -46.93 41.15 24.76
N THR A 6 -45.68 40.86 25.13
CA THR A 6 -44.68 40.35 24.17
C THR A 6 -43.81 39.25 24.80
N LEU A 7 -43.72 38.16 24.05
CA LEU A 7 -43.24 36.81 24.35
C LEU A 7 -41.80 36.68 24.91
N PRO A 8 -41.52 35.63 25.73
CA PRO A 8 -40.20 35.02 25.79
C PRO A 8 -40.11 33.85 24.78
N ALA A 9 -39.50 34.07 23.62
CA ALA A 9 -39.27 33.05 22.59
C ALA A 9 -37.80 32.60 22.54
N GLY A 10 -37.19 32.29 23.70
CA GLY A 10 -35.75 31.95 23.78
C GLY A 10 -35.42 30.46 23.99
N ALA A 11 -36.37 29.63 24.44
CA ALA A 11 -36.03 28.32 25.00
C ALA A 11 -36.03 27.15 24.00
N LYS A 12 -36.63 27.29 22.81
CA LYS A 12 -36.84 26.15 21.89
C LYS A 12 -35.70 25.90 20.90
N TYR A 13 -34.82 26.87 20.65
CA TYR A 13 -33.72 26.73 19.68
C TYR A 13 -32.50 25.97 20.22
N SER A 14 -32.32 25.89 21.55
CA SER A 14 -31.15 25.25 22.17
C SER A 14 -31.07 23.73 21.91
N HIS A 15 -32.20 23.02 22.00
CA HIS A 15 -32.22 21.57 21.76
C HIS A 15 -32.04 21.18 20.29
N VAL A 16 -32.48 22.02 19.35
CA VAL A 16 -32.35 21.76 17.91
C VAL A 16 -30.90 21.97 17.47
N VAL A 17 -30.26 23.06 17.92
CA VAL A 17 -28.84 23.34 17.63
C VAL A 17 -27.94 22.27 18.26
N SER A 18 -28.20 21.87 19.51
CA SER A 18 -27.47 20.80 20.20
C SER A 18 -27.57 19.45 19.48
N ARG A 19 -28.76 19.10 18.98
CA ARG A 19 -28.97 17.88 18.19
C ARG A 19 -28.29 17.95 16.82
N PHE A 20 -28.29 19.12 16.17
CA PHE A 20 -27.60 19.30 14.88
C PHE A 20 -26.08 19.20 15.04
N THR A 21 -25.50 19.80 16.08
CA THR A 21 -24.07 19.66 16.39
C THR A 21 -23.71 18.21 16.72
N ALA A 22 -24.56 17.47 17.44
CA ALA A 22 -24.32 16.06 17.74
C ALA A 22 -24.33 15.18 16.48
N VAL A 23 -25.22 15.46 15.52
CA VAL A 23 -25.26 14.74 14.23
C VAL A 23 -24.02 15.06 13.39
N VAL A 24 -23.60 16.33 13.31
CA VAL A 24 -22.40 16.72 12.55
C VAL A 24 -21.12 16.11 13.15
N VAL A 25 -21.00 16.08 14.47
CA VAL A 25 -19.86 15.44 15.16
C VAL A 25 -19.86 13.91 14.96
N SER A 26 -21.03 13.28 14.96
CA SER A 26 -21.17 11.83 14.71
C SER A 26 -20.79 11.45 13.26
N VAL A 27 -21.17 12.28 12.29
CA VAL A 27 -20.81 12.07 10.88
C VAL A 27 -19.30 12.24 10.67
N LEU A 28 -18.67 13.23 11.31
CA LEU A 28 -17.22 13.43 11.23
C LEU A 28 -16.41 12.32 11.92
N ALA A 29 -16.94 11.72 12.99
CA ALA A 29 -16.30 10.60 13.68
C ALA A 29 -16.35 9.28 12.87
N SER A 30 -17.25 9.15 11.91
CA SER A 30 -17.47 7.90 11.15
C SER A 30 -16.42 7.66 10.04
N CYS A 31 -15.55 8.64 9.74
CA CYS A 31 -14.53 8.52 8.69
C CYS A 31 -13.23 7.84 9.13
N ALA A 32 -13.11 7.38 10.39
CA ALA A 32 -11.89 6.72 10.88
C ALA A 32 -11.77 5.22 10.49
N VAL A 33 -12.22 4.84 9.29
CA VAL A 33 -11.95 3.49 8.75
C VAL A 33 -10.48 3.44 8.35
N HIS A 34 -9.66 2.80 9.20
CA HIS A 34 -8.26 2.51 8.93
C HIS A 34 -8.19 1.22 8.08
N GLY A 35 -8.32 1.33 6.76
CA GLY A 35 -7.88 0.25 5.89
C GLY A 35 -6.35 0.11 5.96
N ARG A 36 -5.77 -1.10 5.79
CA ARG A 36 -4.30 -1.30 5.70
C ARG A 36 -3.73 -1.07 4.29
N GLY A 37 -4.56 -0.46 3.46
CA GLY A 37 -4.27 -0.03 2.13
C GLY A 37 -4.03 -1.09 1.08
N VAL A 38 -3.54 -0.64 -0.08
CA VAL A 38 -3.06 -1.52 -1.15
C VAL A 38 -1.79 -2.20 -0.68
N SER A 39 -1.95 -3.19 0.21
CA SER A 39 -0.83 -3.94 0.74
C SER A 39 -0.24 -4.81 -0.36
N PRO A 40 1.08 -4.80 -0.56
CA PRO A 40 1.71 -5.66 -1.55
C PRO A 40 1.51 -7.13 -1.19
N TYR A 41 1.43 -7.97 -2.22
CA TYR A 41 1.54 -9.41 -2.05
C TYR A 41 2.99 -9.78 -1.74
N LEU A 42 3.16 -10.79 -0.90
CA LEU A 42 4.48 -11.37 -0.66
C LEU A 42 5.01 -11.99 -1.97
N PRO A 43 6.32 -11.91 -2.26
CA PRO A 43 6.89 -12.47 -3.49
C PRO A 43 6.51 -13.94 -3.65
N LEU A 44 6.28 -14.39 -4.89
CA LEU A 44 5.95 -15.80 -5.13
C LEU A 44 7.11 -16.74 -4.75
N HIS A 45 8.34 -16.22 -4.85
CA HIS A 45 9.58 -16.90 -4.51
C HIS A 45 10.19 -16.32 -3.23
N LEU A 46 9.63 -16.65 -2.07
CA LEU A 46 10.34 -16.43 -0.81
C LEU A 46 11.47 -17.44 -0.65
N SER A 47 12.54 -17.04 0.03
CA SER A 47 13.51 -18.01 0.53
C SER A 47 12.81 -19.03 1.45
N PRO A 48 13.23 -20.30 1.46
CA PRO A 48 12.58 -21.35 2.26
C PRO A 48 12.56 -21.04 3.76
N GLU A 49 13.53 -20.27 4.27
CA GLU A 49 13.59 -19.84 5.67
C GLU A 49 12.42 -18.90 6.02
N TYR A 50 12.28 -17.77 5.32
CA TYR A 50 11.19 -16.82 5.56
C TYR A 50 9.80 -17.40 5.25
N ALA A 51 9.69 -18.28 4.25
CA ALA A 51 8.43 -18.98 3.97
C ALA A 51 7.95 -19.79 5.19
N ARG A 52 8.86 -20.53 5.85
CA ARG A 52 8.53 -21.29 7.08
C ARG A 52 8.16 -20.39 8.25
N LEU A 53 8.83 -19.24 8.41
CA LEU A 53 8.50 -18.29 9.46
C LEU A 53 7.09 -17.70 9.27
N VAL A 54 6.75 -17.32 8.03
CA VAL A 54 5.41 -16.81 7.68
C VAL A 54 4.35 -17.90 7.89
N GLU A 55 4.59 -19.12 7.40
CA GLU A 55 3.68 -20.25 7.61
C GLU A 55 3.46 -20.53 9.11
N ARG A 56 4.52 -20.48 9.93
CA ARG A 56 4.40 -20.63 11.38
C ARG A 56 3.56 -19.53 12.02
N VAL A 57 3.77 -18.26 11.67
CA VAL A 57 2.95 -17.14 12.16
C VAL A 57 1.47 -17.36 11.83
N MET A 58 1.18 -17.74 10.59
CA MET A 58 -0.18 -17.95 10.11
C MET A 58 -0.88 -19.12 10.84
N VAL A 59 -0.16 -20.22 11.10
CA VAL A 59 -0.69 -21.34 11.90
C VAL A 59 -0.91 -20.94 13.37
N LEU A 60 0.01 -20.21 13.97
CA LEU A 60 -0.13 -19.73 15.35
C LEU A 60 -1.29 -18.74 15.52
N ALA A 61 -1.66 -18.03 14.46
CA ALA A 61 -2.78 -17.10 14.43
C ALA A 61 -4.12 -17.74 13.99
N ASP A 62 -4.16 -19.07 13.82
CA ASP A 62 -5.34 -19.81 13.33
C ASP A 62 -5.84 -19.32 11.94
N GLN A 63 -4.92 -18.82 11.10
CA GLN A 63 -5.18 -18.37 9.74
C GLN A 63 -4.39 -19.22 8.73
N PRO A 64 -4.77 -20.48 8.47
CA PRO A 64 -4.01 -21.34 7.56
C PRO A 64 -3.98 -20.78 6.13
N ILE A 65 -2.83 -20.91 5.46
CA ILE A 65 -2.63 -20.44 4.09
C ILE A 65 -3.30 -21.42 3.13
N ILE A 66 -4.46 -21.04 2.59
CA ILE A 66 -5.22 -21.86 1.63
C ILE A 66 -4.82 -21.58 0.17
N THR A 67 -4.46 -20.33 -0.14
CA THR A 67 -4.07 -19.89 -1.49
C THR A 67 -2.85 -18.98 -1.43
N ARG A 68 -1.94 -19.16 -2.41
CA ARG A 68 -0.87 -18.20 -2.71
C ARG A 68 -1.32 -17.34 -3.89
N PRO A 69 -0.94 -16.06 -3.99
CA PRO A 69 -0.01 -15.29 -3.14
C PRO A 69 -0.63 -14.81 -1.81
N ILE A 70 0.20 -14.65 -0.78
CA ILE A 70 -0.22 -14.18 0.54
C ILE A 70 -0.13 -12.66 0.59
N ALA A 71 -1.19 -11.97 1.03
CA ALA A 71 -1.16 -10.52 1.24
C ALA A 71 -0.27 -10.19 2.46
N ALA A 72 0.66 -9.24 2.32
CA ALA A 72 1.55 -8.88 3.43
C ALA A 72 0.81 -8.26 4.62
N ALA A 73 -0.33 -7.59 4.39
CA ALA A 73 -1.20 -7.11 5.46
C ALA A 73 -1.81 -8.26 6.28
N ALA A 74 -2.20 -9.37 5.65
CA ALA A 74 -2.77 -10.51 6.36
C ALA A 74 -1.76 -11.13 7.34
N VAL A 75 -0.49 -11.24 6.92
CA VAL A 75 0.58 -11.70 7.83
C VAL A 75 0.80 -10.71 8.97
N LEU A 76 0.69 -9.40 8.69
CA LEU A 76 0.80 -8.36 9.71
C LEU A 76 -0.38 -8.37 10.71
N ASP A 77 -1.57 -8.78 10.26
CA ASP A 77 -2.76 -8.93 11.10
C ASP A 77 -2.73 -10.21 11.96
N ALA A 78 -2.09 -11.27 11.45
CA ALA A 78 -1.83 -12.50 12.19
C ALA A 78 -0.69 -12.37 13.23
N LEU A 79 0.23 -11.42 13.03
CA LEU A 79 1.41 -11.27 13.87
C LEU A 79 1.12 -11.13 15.38
N PRO A 80 0.14 -10.31 15.85
CA PRO A 80 -0.13 -10.15 17.28
C PRO A 80 -0.35 -11.48 18.02
N ALA A 81 -1.13 -12.39 17.43
CA ALA A 81 -1.39 -13.71 18.01
C ALA A 81 -0.10 -14.55 18.11
N ALA A 82 0.76 -14.50 17.09
CA ALA A 82 2.05 -15.18 17.12
C ALA A 82 3.06 -14.54 18.09
N CYS A 83 2.99 -13.22 18.30
CA CYS A 83 3.89 -12.49 19.18
C CYS A 83 3.69 -12.83 20.66
N GLU A 84 2.48 -13.24 21.08
CA GLU A 84 2.22 -13.73 22.44
C GLU A 84 2.91 -15.06 22.73
N LEU A 85 3.15 -15.87 21.70
CA LEU A 85 3.73 -17.21 21.81
C LEU A 85 5.23 -17.23 21.54
N ASP A 86 5.73 -16.41 20.61
CA ASP A 86 7.14 -16.37 20.21
C ASP A 86 7.57 -14.94 19.81
N ALA A 87 8.15 -14.22 20.77
CA ALA A 87 8.64 -12.86 20.57
C ALA A 87 9.81 -12.78 19.58
N ALA A 88 10.65 -13.82 19.49
CA ALA A 88 11.79 -13.84 18.58
C ALA A 88 11.33 -14.00 17.11
N LEU A 89 10.33 -14.84 16.88
CA LEU A 89 9.65 -14.98 15.59
C LEU A 89 9.01 -13.65 15.16
N CYS A 90 8.32 -12.99 16.08
CA CYS A 90 7.67 -11.70 15.85
C CYS A 90 8.64 -10.63 15.35
N VAL A 91 9.82 -10.49 15.98
CA VAL A 91 10.83 -9.51 15.57
C VAL A 91 11.39 -9.82 14.18
N GLN A 92 11.67 -11.09 13.89
CA GLN A 92 12.20 -11.51 12.60
C GLN A 92 11.23 -11.23 11.45
N VAL A 93 9.97 -11.63 11.60
CA VAL A 93 8.94 -11.44 10.57
C VAL A 93 8.59 -9.96 10.41
N ARG A 94 8.49 -9.19 11.51
CA ARG A 94 8.29 -7.73 11.43
C ARG A 94 9.42 -7.04 10.69
N ARG A 95 10.67 -7.40 10.98
CA ARG A 95 11.84 -6.83 10.29
C ARG A 95 11.79 -7.13 8.79
N TYR A 96 11.45 -8.35 8.41
CA TYR A 96 11.29 -8.73 7.01
C TYR A 96 10.15 -7.97 6.33
N LEU A 97 8.97 -7.89 6.96
CA LEU A 97 7.80 -7.20 6.41
C LEU A 97 7.97 -5.67 6.33
N SER A 98 8.81 -5.07 7.19
CA SER A 98 9.03 -3.63 7.22
C SER A 98 9.49 -3.03 5.88
N GLY A 99 10.19 -3.82 5.06
CA GLY A 99 10.59 -3.39 3.71
C GLY A 99 9.42 -3.22 2.75
N TYR A 100 8.39 -4.06 2.87
CA TYR A 100 7.22 -4.06 2.01
C TYR A 100 6.16 -3.04 2.44
N MET A 101 6.16 -2.64 3.71
CA MET A 101 5.22 -1.65 4.25
C MET A 101 5.67 -0.20 4.02
N LYS A 102 6.71 0.02 3.20
CA LYS A 102 7.17 1.37 2.87
C LYS A 102 6.19 2.04 1.91
N THR A 103 5.78 3.25 2.28
CA THR A 103 4.88 4.09 1.48
C THR A 103 5.56 4.77 0.29
N VAL A 104 6.89 4.77 0.24
CA VAL A 104 7.67 5.32 -0.88
C VAL A 104 8.85 4.40 -1.19
N GLY A 105 9.12 4.18 -2.47
CA GLY A 105 10.22 3.33 -2.88
C GLY A 105 10.48 3.33 -4.39
N ILE A 106 11.62 2.75 -4.76
CA ILE A 106 11.96 2.41 -6.13
C ILE A 106 11.60 0.94 -6.30
N SER A 107 10.63 0.64 -7.16
CA SER A 107 10.18 -0.73 -7.44
C SER A 107 11.02 -1.41 -8.51
N HIS A 108 11.61 -0.64 -9.43
CA HIS A 108 12.47 -1.15 -10.48
C HIS A 108 13.56 -0.14 -10.83
N ALA A 109 14.78 -0.61 -11.01
CA ALA A 109 15.89 0.14 -11.60
C ALA A 109 16.77 -0.84 -12.36
N SER A 110 17.00 -0.60 -13.64
CA SER A 110 17.88 -1.43 -14.46
C SER A 110 18.74 -0.58 -15.39
N LEU A 111 19.95 -1.06 -15.63
CA LEU A 111 20.88 -0.51 -16.61
C LEU A 111 21.45 -1.69 -17.39
N ALA A 112 21.24 -1.71 -18.70
CA ALA A 112 21.80 -2.66 -19.62
C ALA A 112 22.70 -1.92 -20.62
N VAL A 113 23.86 -2.50 -20.91
CA VAL A 113 24.81 -1.98 -21.91
C VAL A 113 25.06 -3.11 -22.89
N ALA A 114 25.03 -2.80 -24.19
CA ALA A 114 25.23 -3.78 -25.25
C ALA A 114 26.36 -3.33 -26.18
N ALA A 115 27.24 -4.27 -26.56
CA ALA A 115 28.16 -4.09 -27.67
C ALA A 115 27.49 -4.68 -28.91
N THR A 116 26.93 -3.85 -29.77
CA THR A 116 26.14 -4.28 -30.92
C THR A 116 27.01 -4.18 -32.19
N SER A 117 27.03 -5.23 -33.01
CA SER A 117 27.76 -5.27 -34.30
C SER A 117 26.91 -5.81 -35.45
N SER A 118 25.59 -5.87 -35.25
CA SER A 118 24.66 -6.59 -36.12
C SER A 118 23.62 -5.65 -36.73
N GLU A 119 23.01 -6.10 -37.82
CA GLU A 119 22.00 -5.38 -38.60
C GLU A 119 20.78 -4.98 -37.74
N ARG A 120 20.24 -3.77 -37.98
CA ARG A 120 19.14 -3.19 -37.20
C ARG A 120 17.87 -4.06 -37.31
N THR A 121 17.61 -4.85 -36.28
CA THR A 121 16.39 -5.65 -36.12
C THR A 121 15.68 -5.32 -34.82
N ALA A 122 14.36 -5.37 -34.78
CA ALA A 122 13.62 -5.16 -33.54
C ALA A 122 13.79 -6.38 -32.63
N LEU A 123 14.17 -6.16 -31.36
CA LEU A 123 14.27 -7.24 -30.39
C LEU A 123 12.87 -7.68 -29.93
N PRO A 124 12.58 -9.00 -29.92
CA PRO A 124 11.34 -9.50 -29.33
C PRO A 124 11.22 -9.09 -27.86
N ASN A 125 10.01 -8.71 -27.45
CA ASN A 125 9.68 -8.34 -26.06
C ASN A 125 10.44 -7.11 -25.50
N ARG A 126 11.00 -6.24 -26.36
CA ARG A 126 11.57 -4.94 -25.96
C ARG A 126 10.78 -3.75 -26.50
N HIS A 127 9.46 -3.91 -26.63
CA HIS A 127 8.54 -2.83 -27.02
C HIS A 127 8.97 -2.05 -28.29
N GLY A 128 9.62 -2.73 -29.25
CA GLY A 128 10.09 -2.14 -30.50
C GLY A 128 11.52 -1.60 -30.48
N MET A 129 12.27 -1.79 -29.39
CA MET A 129 13.67 -1.36 -29.29
C MET A 129 14.55 -2.06 -30.36
N PRO A 130 15.37 -1.29 -31.10
CA PRO A 130 16.21 -1.84 -32.15
C PRO A 130 17.50 -2.46 -31.57
N SER A 131 18.02 -3.48 -32.25
CA SER A 131 19.17 -4.30 -31.84
C SER A 131 20.51 -3.55 -31.81
N ASP A 132 20.56 -2.33 -32.33
CA ASP A 132 21.74 -1.48 -32.37
C ASP A 132 21.86 -0.55 -31.15
N SER A 133 20.85 -0.50 -30.27
CA SER A 133 20.89 0.30 -29.03
C SER A 133 22.04 -0.14 -28.11
N GLY A 134 22.99 0.77 -27.86
CA GLY A 134 24.17 0.54 -27.04
C GLY A 134 23.91 0.60 -25.53
N TYR A 135 22.80 1.21 -25.11
CA TYR A 135 22.37 1.24 -23.72
C TYR A 135 20.84 1.31 -23.55
N GLU A 136 20.37 0.75 -22.43
CA GLU A 136 18.98 0.83 -21.95
C GLU A 136 19.00 1.09 -20.44
N ALA A 137 18.28 2.12 -20.01
CA ALA A 137 18.07 2.43 -18.61
C ALA A 137 16.57 2.49 -18.32
N SER A 138 16.11 1.82 -17.26
CA SER A 138 14.72 1.88 -16.81
C SER A 138 14.65 2.16 -15.32
N ILE A 139 13.67 2.98 -14.92
CA ILE A 139 13.42 3.29 -13.52
C ILE A 139 11.92 3.40 -13.26
N MET A 140 11.47 2.85 -12.13
CA MET A 140 10.10 2.96 -11.66
C MET A 140 10.10 3.21 -10.16
N ALA A 141 9.38 4.24 -9.74
CA ALA A 141 9.18 4.63 -8.36
C ALA A 141 7.69 4.69 -8.03
N TYR A 142 7.37 4.59 -6.74
CA TYR A 142 6.00 4.66 -6.27
C TYR A 142 5.89 5.46 -4.97
N TRP A 143 4.72 6.05 -4.77
CA TRP A 143 4.34 6.77 -3.56
C TRP A 143 2.88 6.47 -3.22
N GLN A 144 2.65 6.04 -1.98
CA GLN A 144 1.37 5.65 -1.42
C GLN A 144 1.01 6.59 -0.27
N PRO A 145 0.37 7.75 -0.53
CA PRO A 145 0.01 8.71 0.51
C PRO A 145 -1.07 8.20 1.46
N SER A 146 -1.92 7.28 1.00
CA SER A 146 -2.98 6.68 1.80
C SER A 146 -3.16 5.22 1.46
N ASP A 147 -3.94 4.55 2.28
CA ASP A 147 -4.30 3.16 2.10
C ASP A 147 -5.01 2.90 0.75
N TYR A 148 -5.71 3.89 0.21
CA TYR A 148 -6.54 3.71 -0.98
C TYR A 148 -5.89 4.23 -2.27
N VAL A 149 -4.72 4.87 -2.18
CA VAL A 149 -4.10 5.58 -3.31
C VAL A 149 -2.64 5.20 -3.42
N LEU A 150 -2.27 4.63 -4.58
CA LEU A 150 -0.88 4.39 -4.98
C LEU A 150 -0.61 5.13 -6.29
N ILE A 151 0.42 5.96 -6.27
CA ILE A 151 0.92 6.70 -7.43
C ILE A 151 2.22 6.02 -7.85
N SER A 152 2.33 5.65 -9.12
CA SER A 152 3.57 5.11 -9.69
C SER A 152 4.02 5.98 -10.86
N VAL A 153 5.32 6.20 -10.94
CA VAL A 153 5.97 6.98 -12.00
C VAL A 153 7.17 6.19 -12.48
N GLY A 154 7.30 6.05 -13.79
CA GLY A 154 8.39 5.31 -14.40
C GLY A 154 8.78 5.88 -15.76
N GLY A 155 10.03 5.66 -16.11
CA GLY A 155 10.61 6.10 -17.37
C GLY A 155 11.60 5.06 -17.88
N LEU A 156 11.75 5.04 -19.20
CA LEU A 156 12.71 4.22 -19.92
C LEU A 156 13.47 5.12 -20.88
N ALA A 157 14.79 4.97 -20.93
CA ALA A 157 15.68 5.72 -21.79
C ALA A 157 16.58 4.75 -22.54
N TYR A 158 16.65 4.91 -23.85
CA TYR A 158 17.51 4.13 -24.74
C TYR A 158 17.98 5.02 -25.89
N GLU A 159 19.04 4.60 -26.58
CA GLU A 159 19.79 5.44 -27.52
C GLU A 159 18.96 6.09 -28.65
N ASP A 160 17.86 5.45 -29.08
CA ASP A 160 16.99 5.94 -30.15
C ASP A 160 15.75 6.71 -29.64
N GLN A 161 15.56 6.81 -28.32
CA GLN A 161 14.47 7.59 -27.72
C GLN A 161 14.89 8.13 -26.35
N ALA A 162 15.42 9.36 -26.35
CA ALA A 162 15.56 10.18 -25.16
C ALA A 162 14.25 10.96 -24.96
N VAL A 163 13.43 10.55 -23.97
CA VAL A 163 12.28 11.31 -23.46
C VAL A 163 12.61 11.93 -22.12
#